data_AF-A0A970AC78-F1
#
_entry.id   AF-A0A970AC78-F1
#
_cell.length_a   1.000
_cell.length_b   1.000
_cell.length_c   1.000
_cell.angle_alpha   90.00
_cell.angle_beta   90.00
_cell.angle_gamma   90.00
#
_symmetry.space_group_name_H-M   'P 1'
#
loop_
_entity.id
_entity.type
_entity.pdbx_description
1 polymer ?
#
loop_
_entity_poly.entity_id
_entity_poly.type
_entity_poly.pdbx_seq_one_letter_code
_entity_poly.pdbx_strand_id
1 'polypeptide(L)'
;ASAGHGLNLQSGGSTLVWFGLTWSLELYQQTIARIWRQGQRSETVVVIHIIADKTIDEQILKVLSGKETLQNALFKAVRAKI
;
A
#
# COMPACT_ATOMS: atom_id res chain seq x y z
N ALA A 1 -13.74 5.35 -0.92
CA ALA A 1 -12.47 5.30 -0.15
C ALA A 1 -12.56 6.30 1.02
N SER A 2 -12.72 5.83 2.25
CA SER A 2 -12.94 6.68 3.45
C SER A 2 -11.78 6.64 4.45
N ALA A 3 -10.87 5.66 4.36
CA ALA A 3 -9.65 5.59 5.17
C ALA A 3 -8.54 6.59 4.77
N GLY A 4 -8.79 7.45 3.77
CA GLY A 4 -7.84 8.48 3.32
C GLY A 4 -7.80 9.75 4.20
N HIS A 5 -8.77 9.93 5.10
CA HIS A 5 -8.85 11.11 5.98
C HIS A 5 -8.42 10.76 7.41
N GLY A 6 -7.24 11.24 7.82
CA GLY A 6 -6.92 11.55 9.23
C GLY A 6 -6.83 10.41 10.26
N LEU A 7 -7.10 9.15 9.92
CA LEU A 7 -7.09 8.05 10.89
C LEU A 7 -5.67 7.67 11.35
N ASN A 8 -5.47 7.59 12.67
CA ASN A 8 -4.25 7.10 13.31
C ASN A 8 -4.49 5.68 13.84
N LEU A 9 -3.89 4.69 13.17
CA LEU A 9 -4.08 3.26 13.50
C LEU A 9 -2.83 2.62 14.14
N GLN A 10 -1.83 3.42 14.52
CA GLN A 10 -0.54 2.94 15.04
C GLN A 10 -0.63 2.11 16.34
N SER A 11 -1.75 2.20 17.07
CA SER A 11 -1.99 1.46 18.32
C SER A 11 -3.09 0.40 18.20
N GLY A 12 -3.82 0.34 17.07
CA GLY A 12 -5.01 -0.50 16.90
C GLY A 12 -4.75 -1.86 16.25
N GLY A 13 -3.55 -2.05 15.68
CA GLY A 13 -3.13 -3.29 15.05
C GLY A 13 -1.99 -3.08 14.06
N SER A 14 -1.32 -4.16 13.70
CA SER A 14 -0.25 -4.20 12.69
C SER A 14 -0.64 -5.01 11.45
N THR A 15 -1.88 -5.48 11.39
CA THR A 15 -2.40 -6.24 10.24
C THR A 15 -3.41 -5.41 9.47
N LEU A 16 -3.21 -5.30 8.15
CA LEU A 16 -4.12 -4.69 7.19
C LEU A 16 -4.69 -5.77 6.29
N VAL A 17 -6.01 -5.82 6.13
CA VAL A 17 -6.68 -6.75 5.22
C VAL A 17 -7.43 -5.95 4.16
N TRP A 18 -7.04 -6.11 2.89
CA TRP A 18 -7.75 -5.55 1.75
C TRP A 18 -8.82 -6.52 1.30
N PHE A 19 -10.09 -6.13 1.44
CA PHE A 19 -11.24 -6.88 0.89
C PHE A 19 -11.55 -6.48 -0.57
N GLY A 20 -11.09 -5.31 -1.00
CA GLY A 20 -11.16 -4.84 -2.37
C GLY A 20 -10.03 -3.87 -2.63
N LEU A 21 -9.31 -4.05 -3.73
CA LEU A 21 -8.12 -3.29 -4.07
C LEU A 21 -8.46 -1.95 -4.72
N THR A 22 -7.62 -0.94 -4.46
CA THR A 22 -7.68 0.35 -5.16
C THR A 22 -6.84 0.31 -6.44
N TRP A 23 -7.24 1.07 -7.46
CA TRP A 23 -6.46 1.25 -8.69
C TRP A 23 -5.29 2.24 -8.55
N SER A 24 -5.33 3.06 -7.50
CA SER A 24 -4.34 4.09 -7.23
C SER A 24 -3.25 3.55 -6.32
N LEU A 25 -2.04 3.44 -6.87
CA LEU A 25 -0.84 3.09 -6.11
C LEU A 25 -0.57 4.08 -4.98
N GLU A 26 -0.81 5.37 -5.22
CA GLU A 26 -0.62 6.40 -4.21
C GLU A 26 -1.54 6.20 -3.01
N LEU A 27 -2.83 5.94 -3.24
CA LEU A 27 -3.78 5.67 -2.15
C LEU A 27 -3.43 4.39 -1.40
N TYR A 28 -2.95 3.37 -2.11
CA TYR A 28 -2.45 2.14 -1.53
C TYR A 28 -1.27 2.39 -0.59
N GLN A 29 -0.24 3.09 -1.07
CA GLN A 29 0.96 3.42 -0.29
C GLN A 29 0.64 4.34 0.90
N GLN A 30 -0.20 5.36 0.70
CA GLN A 30 -0.63 6.25 1.77
C GLN A 30 -1.35 5.48 2.89
N THR A 31 -2.18 4.49 2.54
CA THR A 31 -2.90 3.67 3.52
C THR A 31 -1.94 2.82 4.35
N ILE A 32 -0.94 2.19 3.72
CA ILE A 32 0.10 1.43 4.43
C ILE A 32 0.91 2.36 5.34
N ALA A 33 1.25 3.56 4.87
CA ALA A 33 1.97 4.57 5.67
C ALA A 33 1.18 5.08 6.88
N ARG A 34 -0.14 4.84 6.97
CA ARG A 34 -0.92 5.12 8.20
C ARG A 34 -0.67 4.10 9.31
N ILE A 35 -0.21 2.89 8.96
CA ILE A 35 0.03 1.79 9.90
C ILE A 35 1.53 1.62 10.15
N TRP A 36 2.33 1.62 9.08
CA TRP A 36 3.79 1.60 9.15
C TRP A 36 4.33 3.03 9.27
N ARG A 37 4.33 3.54 10.51
CA ARG A 37 4.80 4.89 10.86
C ARG A 37 5.49 4.90 12.20
N GLN A 38 6.23 5.99 12.46
CA GLN A 38 6.79 6.26 13.78
C GLN A 38 5.67 6.23 14.83
N GLY A 39 5.87 5.43 15.89
CA GLY A 39 4.89 5.19 16.95
C GLY A 39 4.12 3.87 16.84
N GLN A 40 4.31 3.10 15.76
CA GLN A 40 3.86 1.71 15.69
C GLN A 40 4.66 0.83 16.68
N ARG A 41 3.95 -0.01 17.45
CA ARG A 41 4.57 -0.86 18.49
C ARG A 41 4.98 -2.24 17.98
N SER A 42 4.33 -2.75 16.94
CA SER A 42 4.76 -3.99 16.28
C SER A 42 5.95 -3.76 15.36
N GLU A 43 6.93 -4.66 15.42
CA GLU A 43 8.11 -4.63 14.55
C GLU A 43 7.79 -4.95 13.08
N THR A 44 6.65 -5.58 12.81
CA THR A 44 6.24 -5.98 11.46
C THR A 44 4.79 -5.59 11.23
N VAL A 45 4.51 -5.07 10.03
CA VAL A 45 3.14 -4.86 9.52
C VAL A 45 2.84 -5.90 8.46
N VAL A 46 1.73 -6.61 8.65
CA VAL A 46 1.25 -7.66 7.74
C VAL A 46 0.17 -7.06 6.84
N VAL A 47 0.35 -7.15 5.52
CA VAL A 47 -0.67 -6.72 4.54
C VAL A 47 -1.19 -7.95 3.83
N ILE A 48 -2.48 -8.24 4.01
CA ILE A 48 -3.19 -9.37 3.41
C ILE A 48 -4.12 -8.84 2.32
N HIS A 49 -4.10 -9.48 1.15
CA HIS A 49 -5.02 -9.21 0.06
C HIS A 49 -5.98 -10.39 -0.07
N ILE A 50 -7.28 -10.14 0.10
CA ILE A 50 -8.33 -11.10 -0.25
C ILE A 50 -8.72 -10.77 -1.68
N ILE A 51 -8.56 -11.74 -2.58
CA ILE A 51 -8.88 -11.59 -4.00
C ILE A 51 -9.75 -12.74 -4.49
N ALA A 52 -10.64 -12.44 -5.43
CA ALA A 52 -11.44 -13.45 -6.08
C ALA A 52 -10.74 -14.01 -7.33
N ASP A 53 -10.67 -15.33 -7.45
CA ASP A 53 -10.07 -16.05 -8.59
C ASP A 53 -10.78 -15.68 -9.90
N LYS A 54 -9.99 -15.47 -10.97
CA LYS A 54 -10.46 -15.12 -12.32
C LYS A 54 -11.31 -13.85 -12.37
N THR A 55 -11.07 -12.91 -11.46
CA THR A 55 -11.72 -11.60 -11.47
C THR A 55 -10.74 -10.49 -11.80
N ILE A 56 -11.27 -9.28 -11.89
CA ILE A 56 -10.47 -8.07 -12.12
C ILE A 56 -9.46 -7.80 -10.98
N ASP A 57 -9.64 -8.40 -9.80
CA ASP A 57 -8.75 -8.24 -8.65
C ASP A 57 -7.30 -8.62 -8.98
N GLU A 58 -7.10 -9.70 -9.75
CA GLU A 58 -5.77 -10.15 -10.19
C GLU A 58 -5.09 -9.13 -11.10
N GLN A 59 -5.87 -8.47 -11.96
CA GLN A 59 -5.37 -7.43 -12.85
C GLN A 59 -4.98 -6.18 -12.06
N ILE A 60 -5.79 -5.80 -11.08
CA ILE A 60 -5.49 -4.66 -10.21
C ILE A 60 -4.17 -4.89 -9.46
N LEU A 61 -3.96 -6.07 -8.89
CA LEU A 61 -2.69 -6.44 -8.24
C LEU A 61 -1.49 -6.31 -9.19
N LYS A 62 -1.57 -6.88 -10.39
CA LYS A 62 -0.51 -6.77 -11.40
C LYS A 62 -0.20 -5.32 -11.76
N VAL A 63 -1.24 -4.50 -11.93
CA VAL A 63 -1.10 -3.07 -12.26
C VAL A 63 -0.43 -2.30 -11.11
N LEU A 64 -0.82 -2.57 -9.86
CA LEU A 64 -0.21 -1.92 -8.69
C LEU A 64 1.29 -2.26 -8.59
N SER A 65 1.66 -3.54 -8.70
CA SER A 65 3.06 -3.96 -8.65
C SER A 65 3.90 -3.39 -9.82
N GLY A 66 3.30 -3.30 -11.01
CA GLY A 66 3.95 -2.70 -12.18
C GLY A 66 4.19 -1.20 -12.00
N LYS A 67 3.17 -0.47 -11.52
CA LYS A 67 3.28 0.97 -11.23
C LYS A 67 4.35 1.25 -10.17
N GLU A 68 4.44 0.41 -9.14
CA GLU A 68 5.43 0.56 -8.06
C GLU A 68 6.86 0.40 -8.58
N THR A 69 7.10 -0.61 -9.41
CA THR A 69 8.40 -0.86 -10.04
C THR A 69 8.86 0.35 -10.86
N LEU A 70 7.96 0.88 -11.69
CA LEU A 70 8.26 2.05 -12.53
C LEU A 70 8.55 3.29 -11.68
N GLN A 71 7.76 3.53 -10.63
CA GLN A 71 7.92 4.68 -9.74
C GLN A 71 9.25 4.61 -8.96
N ASN A 72 9.63 3.43 -8.47
CA ASN A 72 10.90 3.21 -7.79
C ASN A 72 12.10 3.42 -8.74
N ALA A 73 12.00 2.95 -9.99
CA ALA A 73 13.02 3.21 -11.00
C ALA A 73 13.18 4.71 -11.29
N LEU A 74 12.07 5.44 -11.40
CA LEU A 74 12.07 6.89 -11.58
C LEU A 74 12.75 7.60 -10.40
N PHE A 75 12.36 7.28 -9.15
CA PHE A 75 12.97 7.86 -7.95
C PHE A 75 14.48 7.60 -7.87
N LYS A 76 14.92 6.39 -8.23
CA LYS A 76 16.35 6.04 -8.26
C LYS A 76 17.10 6.85 -9.31
N ALA A 77 16.54 7.02 -10.51
CA ALA A 77 17.14 7.82 -11.57
C ALA A 77 17.24 9.31 -11.21
N VAL A 78 16.24 9.86 -10.52
CA VAL A 78 16.25 11.25 -10.03
C VAL A 78 17.28 11.43 -8.91
N ARG A 79 17.37 10.50 -7.96
CA ARG A 79 18.38 10.55 -6.88
C ARG A 79 19.81 10.36 -7.37
N ALA A 80 20.03 9.62 -8.46
CA ALA A 80 21.36 9.43 -9.04
C ALA A 80 21.88 10.65 -9.84
N LYS A 81 21.02 11.65 -10.08
CA LYS A 81 21.36 12.90 -10.79
C LYS A 81 21.58 14.10 -9.85
N ILE A 82 21.57 13.88 -8.53
CA ILE A 82 21.87 14.88 -7.49
C ILE A 82 23.11 14.37 -6.73
#